data_AF-A0A4R4T309-F1
#
_entry.id   AF-A0A4R4T309-F1
#
_cell.length_a   1.000
_cell.length_b   1.000
_cell.length_c   1.000
_cell.angle_alpha   90.00
_cell.angle_beta   90.00
_cell.angle_gamma   90.00
#
_symmetry.space_group_name_H-M   'P 1'
#
loop_
_entity.id
_entity.type
_entity.pdbx_description
1 polymer ?
#
loop_
_entity_poly.entity_id
_entity_poly.type
_entity_poly.pdbx_seq_one_letter_code
_entity_poly.pdbx_strand_id
1 'polypeptide(L)'
;MPGTHAAMRDHSMDWTLVDVETSGFRPAQHRVLSIAMLAVGADGKVTGRFSSLLNPGCDPGPVHVHGLTPQRLAGAPKFEQIAPDVAALLQGRVMVAHNARFDYDFLAEEFARAGLRLPVEQRLCTLALNRRLAPPTRNMRLGTLAAHYGVTQRKAHDAEDDTRVLAGVLNGSLTAAAQLGLSLPLVPCPPRQTSSRNRYPAAAPKVPCPYRNPGRLSGGGPLVQGMKVAVTGDTRTPRSELTAKAGAAGLNVMSSVSRHTSVLVTNAPNPPSTKTKRAVAEGVPIIDEAAFLSLLQDVRPGTGHESATPPPPQAAPPAQAAV
;
A
#
# COMPACT_ATOMS: atom_id res chain seq x y z
N MET A 1 -10.67 -2.64 46.29
CA MET A 1 -9.92 -3.12 45.10
C MET A 1 -9.46 -1.91 44.27
N PRO A 2 -8.22 -1.41 44.44
CA PRO A 2 -7.75 -0.18 43.79
C PRO A 2 -7.19 -0.36 42.36
N GLY A 3 -7.20 -1.59 41.79
CA GLY A 3 -6.41 -1.93 40.59
C GLY A 3 -7.02 -1.56 39.23
N THR A 4 -8.34 -1.50 39.09
CA THR A 4 -9.00 -1.26 37.78
C THR A 4 -8.88 0.19 37.30
N HIS A 5 -8.92 1.17 38.21
CA HIS A 5 -8.80 2.58 37.85
C HIS A 5 -7.37 3.01 37.48
N ALA A 6 -6.34 2.32 38.00
CA ALA A 6 -4.94 2.63 37.67
C ALA A 6 -4.53 2.08 36.30
N ALA A 7 -4.95 0.86 35.94
CA ALA A 7 -4.68 0.27 34.62
C ALA A 7 -5.40 1.01 33.47
N MET A 8 -6.58 1.59 33.72
CA MET A 8 -7.28 2.42 32.73
C MET A 8 -6.56 3.74 32.42
N ARG A 9 -5.75 4.28 33.34
CA ARG A 9 -5.01 5.54 33.14
C ARG A 9 -3.86 5.39 32.14
N ASP A 10 -3.27 4.20 32.01
CA ASP A 10 -2.17 3.93 31.07
C ASP A 10 -2.64 3.82 29.60
N HIS A 11 -3.96 3.87 29.38
CA HIS A 11 -4.60 3.86 28.07
C HIS A 11 -5.49 5.09 27.83
N SER A 12 -5.35 6.13 28.65
CA SER A 12 -6.09 7.38 28.48
C SER A 12 -5.38 8.26 27.46
N MET A 13 -5.84 8.22 26.21
CA MET A 13 -5.34 9.05 25.10
C MET A 13 -6.50 9.67 24.33
N ASP A 14 -6.23 10.76 23.62
CA ASP A 14 -7.19 11.26 22.63
C ASP A 14 -7.09 10.43 21.35
N TRP A 15 -8.22 9.88 20.93
CA TRP A 15 -8.35 9.01 19.77
C TRP A 15 -9.05 9.73 18.63
N THR A 16 -8.69 9.38 17.41
CA THR A 16 -9.55 9.63 16.24
C THR A 16 -9.70 8.35 15.47
N LEU A 17 -10.89 7.78 15.56
CA LEU A 17 -11.27 6.61 14.81
C LEU A 17 -11.54 7.03 13.39
N VAL A 18 -11.05 6.26 12.44
CA VAL A 18 -11.20 6.54 11.00
C VAL A 18 -11.57 5.26 10.28
N ASP A 19 -12.46 5.40 9.32
CA ASP A 19 -12.72 4.39 8.30
C ASP A 19 -12.86 5.08 6.93
N VAL A 20 -12.29 4.47 5.90
CA VAL A 20 -12.38 4.95 4.52
C VAL A 20 -12.89 3.87 3.58
N GLU A 21 -13.81 4.27 2.69
CA GLU A 21 -14.14 3.49 1.50
C GLU A 21 -13.34 4.03 0.31
N THR A 22 -12.88 3.15 -0.57
CA THR A 22 -11.88 3.50 -1.59
C THR A 22 -12.19 2.85 -2.94
N SER A 23 -11.73 3.45 -4.04
CA SER A 23 -11.96 2.92 -5.39
C SER A 23 -11.16 1.67 -5.74
N GLY A 24 -10.37 1.14 -4.80
CA GLY A 24 -9.52 -0.03 -4.97
C GLY A 24 -8.47 -0.13 -3.86
N PHE A 25 -7.46 -0.99 -4.02
CA PHE A 25 -6.58 -1.36 -2.90
C PHE A 25 -5.22 -0.68 -2.86
N ARG A 26 -4.89 0.15 -3.85
CA ARG A 26 -3.56 0.80 -3.97
C ARG A 26 -3.68 2.31 -3.81
N PRO A 27 -3.25 2.88 -2.68
CA PRO A 27 -3.34 4.32 -2.39
C PRO A 27 -2.80 5.22 -3.50
N ALA A 28 -1.67 4.87 -4.11
CA ALA A 28 -1.05 5.66 -5.18
C ALA A 28 -1.88 5.70 -6.49
N GLN A 29 -2.77 4.74 -6.72
CA GLN A 29 -3.55 4.57 -7.96
C GLN A 29 -5.05 4.85 -7.76
N HIS A 30 -5.53 4.73 -6.53
CA HIS A 30 -6.95 4.82 -6.19
C HIS A 30 -7.22 6.01 -5.27
N ARG A 31 -8.51 6.28 -5.09
CA ARG A 31 -9.03 7.46 -4.39
C ARG A 31 -9.90 7.05 -3.22
N VAL A 32 -9.96 7.91 -2.21
CA VAL A 32 -10.98 7.80 -1.15
C VAL A 32 -12.34 8.25 -1.71
N LEU A 33 -13.37 7.46 -1.44
CA LEU A 33 -14.76 7.67 -1.88
C LEU A 33 -15.67 8.11 -0.75
N SER A 34 -15.37 7.67 0.47
CA SER A 34 -16.07 8.06 1.68
C SER A 34 -15.07 8.03 2.82
N ILE A 35 -15.20 8.98 3.74
CA ILE A 35 -14.45 9.01 4.98
C ILE A 35 -15.43 9.25 6.12
N ALA A 36 -15.24 8.54 7.22
CA ALA A 36 -15.88 8.82 8.49
C ALA A 36 -14.86 8.87 9.60
N MET A 37 -15.08 9.78 10.54
CA MET A 37 -14.18 10.03 11.65
C MET A 37 -14.97 10.28 12.94
N LEU A 38 -14.49 9.68 14.02
CA LEU A 38 -15.03 9.89 15.37
C LEU A 38 -13.87 10.21 16.31
N ALA A 39 -13.83 11.45 16.78
CA ALA A 39 -12.89 11.87 17.80
C ALA A 39 -13.44 11.52 19.19
N VAL A 40 -12.59 10.90 20.00
CA VAL A 40 -12.93 10.45 21.35
C VAL A 40 -11.86 10.95 22.29
N GLY A 41 -12.25 11.70 23.31
CA GLY A 41 -11.34 12.21 24.32
C GLY A 41 -10.77 11.11 25.21
N ALA A 42 -9.72 11.45 25.94
CA ALA A 42 -9.09 10.57 26.93
C ALA A 42 -10.06 10.09 28.05
N ASP A 43 -11.17 10.80 28.27
CA ASP A 43 -12.27 10.44 29.17
C ASP A 43 -13.33 9.51 28.54
N GLY A 44 -13.12 9.09 27.28
CA GLY A 44 -14.02 8.23 26.52
C GLY A 44 -15.20 8.96 25.87
N LYS A 45 -15.34 10.28 26.03
CA LYS A 45 -16.44 11.03 25.42
C LYS A 45 -16.15 11.38 23.97
N VAL A 46 -17.20 11.38 23.15
CA VAL A 46 -17.11 11.86 21.77
C VAL A 46 -16.89 13.37 21.78
N THR A 47 -15.80 13.81 21.17
CA THR A 47 -15.41 15.24 21.07
C THR A 47 -15.56 15.79 19.66
N GLY A 48 -15.80 14.95 18.67
CA GLY A 48 -16.01 15.38 17.29
C GLY A 48 -16.48 14.25 16.39
N ARG A 49 -17.21 14.62 15.33
CA ARG A 49 -17.66 13.72 14.26
C ARG A 49 -17.49 14.41 12.93
N PHE A 50 -17.09 13.65 11.93
CA PHE A 50 -17.03 14.10 10.55
C PHE A 50 -17.31 12.93 9.63
N SER A 51 -18.13 13.14 8.61
CA SER A 51 -18.29 12.20 7.52
C SER A 51 -18.49 12.95 6.22
N SER A 52 -17.97 12.37 5.13
CA SER A 52 -18.14 12.95 3.81
C SER A 52 -18.03 11.87 2.75
N LEU A 53 -18.95 11.91 1.78
CA LEU A 53 -18.71 11.31 0.47
C LEU A 53 -17.73 12.19 -0.29
N LEU A 54 -16.94 11.58 -1.16
CA LEU A 54 -15.93 12.27 -1.94
C LEU A 54 -16.09 11.98 -3.42
N ASN A 55 -15.92 13.01 -4.24
CA ASN A 55 -15.80 12.84 -5.67
C ASN A 55 -14.35 12.45 -6.00
N PRO A 56 -14.10 11.18 -6.43
CA PRO A 56 -12.75 10.73 -6.71
C PRO A 56 -12.19 11.26 -8.05
N GLY A 57 -13.04 11.82 -8.92
CA GLY A 57 -12.67 12.17 -10.30
C GLY A 57 -12.28 10.98 -11.16
N CYS A 58 -12.62 9.75 -10.74
CA CYS A 58 -12.37 8.50 -11.46
C CYS A 58 -13.51 7.50 -11.22
N ASP A 59 -13.43 6.32 -11.84
CA ASP A 59 -14.31 5.20 -11.54
C ASP A 59 -14.24 4.86 -10.02
N PRO A 60 -15.37 4.78 -9.31
CA PRO A 60 -15.40 4.35 -7.90
C PRO A 60 -15.11 2.86 -7.70
N GLY A 61 -14.92 2.08 -8.77
CA GLY A 61 -14.54 0.67 -8.63
C GLY A 61 -15.73 -0.22 -8.23
N PRO A 62 -15.53 -1.26 -7.39
CA PRO A 62 -16.54 -2.29 -7.18
C PRO A 62 -17.71 -1.82 -6.30
N VAL A 63 -18.67 -1.10 -6.89
CA VAL A 63 -19.86 -0.55 -6.23
C VAL A 63 -20.63 -1.57 -5.39
N HIS A 64 -20.63 -2.85 -5.76
CA HIS A 64 -21.29 -3.91 -5.00
C HIS A 64 -20.70 -4.13 -3.59
N VAL A 65 -19.50 -3.62 -3.29
CA VAL A 65 -18.86 -3.73 -1.98
C VAL A 65 -19.38 -2.66 -1.02
N HIS A 66 -19.35 -1.38 -1.45
CA HIS A 66 -19.60 -0.21 -0.59
C HIS A 66 -20.89 0.57 -0.96
N GLY A 67 -21.55 0.22 -2.06
CA GLY A 67 -22.78 0.86 -2.53
C GLY A 67 -22.62 2.30 -3.03
N LEU A 68 -21.39 2.74 -3.34
CA LEU A 68 -21.11 4.11 -3.80
C LEU A 68 -21.08 4.17 -5.32
N THR A 69 -22.23 4.48 -5.93
CA THR A 69 -22.35 4.67 -7.37
C THR A 69 -21.72 6.00 -7.81
N PRO A 70 -21.29 6.14 -9.08
CA PRO A 70 -20.85 7.43 -9.62
C PRO A 70 -21.87 8.55 -9.41
N GLN A 71 -23.17 8.25 -9.52
CA GLN A 71 -24.26 9.20 -9.31
C GLN A 71 -24.35 9.66 -7.85
N ARG A 72 -24.12 8.76 -6.88
CA ARG A 72 -24.13 9.11 -5.45
C ARG A 72 -22.94 10.00 -5.06
N LEU A 73 -21.81 9.84 -5.77
CA LEU A 73 -20.59 10.63 -5.57
C LEU A 73 -20.57 11.91 -6.40
N ALA A 74 -21.51 12.08 -7.33
CA ALA A 74 -21.62 13.28 -8.14
C ALA A 74 -21.97 14.48 -7.25
N GLY A 75 -21.21 15.58 -7.39
CA GLY A 75 -21.38 16.79 -6.58
C GLY A 75 -20.79 16.73 -5.17
N ALA A 76 -20.28 15.58 -4.73
CA ALA A 76 -19.50 15.49 -3.50
C ALA A 76 -18.19 16.30 -3.62
N PRO A 77 -17.65 16.84 -2.51
CA PRO A 77 -16.37 17.54 -2.53
C PRO A 77 -15.23 16.61 -2.94
N LYS A 78 -14.17 17.17 -3.53
CA LYS A 78 -12.88 16.49 -3.65
C LYS A 78 -12.17 16.51 -2.30
N PHE A 79 -11.23 15.59 -2.10
CA PHE A 79 -10.50 15.49 -0.83
C PHE A 79 -9.79 16.79 -0.45
N GLU A 80 -9.17 17.51 -1.38
CA GLU A 80 -8.46 18.76 -1.08
C GLU A 80 -9.36 19.83 -0.43
N GLN A 81 -10.67 19.77 -0.66
CA GLN A 81 -11.64 20.71 -0.10
C GLN A 81 -11.98 20.41 1.36
N ILE A 82 -11.82 19.16 1.81
CA ILE A 82 -12.10 18.73 3.20
C ILE A 82 -10.84 18.45 4.02
N ALA A 83 -9.67 18.49 3.38
CA ALA A 83 -8.40 18.14 4.03
C ALA A 83 -8.11 18.96 5.30
N PRO A 84 -8.44 20.27 5.40
CA PRO A 84 -8.29 21.02 6.65
C PRO A 84 -9.14 20.49 7.80
N ASP A 85 -10.40 20.11 7.54
CA ASP A 85 -11.31 19.58 8.57
C ASP A 85 -10.86 18.20 9.06
N VAL A 86 -10.43 17.35 8.12
CA VAL A 86 -9.83 16.04 8.42
C VAL A 86 -8.55 16.20 9.24
N ALA A 87 -7.69 17.17 8.88
CA ALA A 87 -6.47 17.46 9.63
C ALA A 87 -6.76 17.91 11.06
N ALA A 88 -7.73 18.82 11.24
CA ALA A 88 -8.12 19.33 12.54
C ALA A 88 -8.58 18.22 13.49
N LEU A 89 -9.27 17.20 12.95
CA LEU A 89 -9.68 16.05 13.76
C LEU A 89 -8.55 15.07 14.05
N LEU A 90 -7.52 14.96 13.20
CA LEU A 90 -6.39 14.04 13.43
C LEU A 90 -5.28 14.62 14.30
N GLN A 91 -5.09 15.94 14.26
CA GLN A 91 -3.97 16.63 14.90
C GLN A 91 -3.91 16.34 16.42
N GLY A 92 -2.75 15.90 16.89
CA GLY A 92 -2.50 15.64 18.31
C GLY A 92 -3.21 14.41 18.88
N ARG A 93 -3.82 13.57 18.03
CA ARG A 93 -4.57 12.38 18.45
C ARG A 93 -3.95 11.11 17.85
N VAL A 94 -4.17 9.97 18.51
CA VAL A 94 -3.81 8.67 17.94
C VAL A 94 -4.89 8.28 16.93
N MET A 95 -4.48 8.06 15.67
CA MET A 95 -5.39 7.55 14.65
C MET A 95 -5.69 6.08 14.93
N VAL A 96 -6.97 5.70 14.94
CA VAL A 96 -7.40 4.31 15.16
C VAL A 96 -8.20 3.84 13.97
N ALA A 97 -7.88 2.64 13.48
CA ALA A 97 -8.62 1.99 12.40
C ALA A 97 -8.55 0.47 12.55
N HIS A 98 -9.49 -0.26 11.92
CA HIS A 98 -9.50 -1.72 12.05
C HIS A 98 -8.33 -2.36 11.31
N ASN A 99 -8.03 -1.90 10.10
CA ASN A 99 -6.83 -2.25 9.35
C ASN A 99 -5.96 -1.01 9.14
N ALA A 100 -5.55 -0.36 10.23
CA ALA A 100 -5.08 1.02 10.20
C ALA A 100 -3.92 1.38 9.25
N ARG A 101 -3.16 0.40 8.75
CA ARG A 101 -2.18 0.67 7.69
C ARG A 101 -2.86 1.10 6.38
N PHE A 102 -3.97 0.44 6.03
CA PHE A 102 -4.72 0.71 4.81
C PHE A 102 -5.26 2.13 4.80
N ASP A 103 -6.02 2.49 5.83
CA ASP A 103 -6.63 3.81 6.00
C ASP A 103 -5.55 4.90 6.04
N TYR A 104 -4.50 4.68 6.82
CA TYR A 104 -3.37 5.61 6.94
C TYR A 104 -2.68 5.84 5.59
N ASP A 105 -2.38 4.78 4.83
CA ASP A 105 -1.69 4.91 3.54
C ASP A 105 -2.58 5.65 2.51
N PHE A 106 -3.91 5.45 2.54
CA PHE A 106 -4.85 6.21 1.70
C PHE A 106 -4.92 7.68 2.07
N LEU A 107 -5.07 7.98 3.36
CA LEU A 107 -5.05 9.36 3.84
C LEU A 107 -3.72 10.05 3.51
N ALA A 108 -2.59 9.36 3.69
CA ALA A 108 -1.28 9.92 3.39
C ALA A 108 -1.15 10.34 1.91
N GLU A 109 -1.67 9.54 0.98
CA GLU A 109 -1.69 9.88 -0.44
C GLU A 109 -2.69 11.01 -0.77
N GLU A 110 -3.88 11.02 -0.17
CA GLU A 110 -4.85 12.11 -0.39
C GLU A 110 -4.34 13.46 0.17
N PHE A 111 -3.74 13.47 1.37
CA PHE A 111 -3.07 14.65 1.91
C PHE A 111 -1.91 15.10 1.02
N ALA A 112 -1.09 14.16 0.52
CA ALA A 112 0.00 14.49 -0.40
C ALA A 112 -0.50 15.10 -1.72
N ARG A 113 -1.62 14.61 -2.27
CA ARG A 113 -2.28 15.20 -3.46
C ARG A 113 -2.80 16.61 -3.20
N ALA A 114 -3.30 16.86 -1.99
CA ALA A 114 -3.71 18.19 -1.54
C ALA A 114 -2.52 19.13 -1.21
N GLY A 115 -1.27 18.67 -1.35
CA GLY A 115 -0.08 19.46 -1.01
C GLY A 115 0.13 19.62 0.50
N LEU A 116 -0.53 18.78 1.31
CA LEU A 116 -0.51 18.83 2.76
C LEU A 116 0.23 17.61 3.35
N ARG A 117 0.68 17.74 4.59
CA ARG A 117 1.17 16.62 5.38
C ARG A 117 0.02 16.03 6.20
N LEU A 118 -0.10 14.71 6.22
CA LEU A 118 -1.00 14.01 7.15
C LEU A 118 -0.54 14.23 8.60
N PRO A 119 -1.35 14.86 9.48
CA PRO A 119 -0.96 15.17 10.86
C PRO A 119 -1.21 13.99 11.82
N VAL A 120 -0.69 12.81 11.48
CA VAL A 120 -0.78 11.60 12.32
C VAL A 120 0.61 11.18 12.74
N GLU A 121 0.89 11.24 14.04
CA GLU A 121 2.19 10.86 14.61
C GLU A 121 2.21 9.42 15.13
N GLN A 122 1.05 8.89 15.50
CA GLN A 122 0.89 7.52 15.98
C GLN A 122 -0.44 6.96 15.50
N ARG A 123 -0.47 5.65 15.27
CA ARG A 123 -1.70 4.93 14.96
C ARG A 123 -1.83 3.63 15.75
N LEU A 124 -3.08 3.23 16.01
CA LEU A 124 -3.45 1.94 16.58
C LEU A 124 -4.29 1.15 15.58
N CYS A 125 -3.99 -0.13 15.45
CA CYS A 125 -4.74 -1.06 14.60
C CYS A 125 -5.54 -2.03 15.47
N THR A 126 -6.88 -1.95 15.46
CA THR A 126 -7.70 -2.82 16.34
C THR A 126 -7.60 -4.29 15.93
N LEU A 127 -7.36 -4.60 14.66
CA LEU A 127 -7.01 -5.96 14.22
C LEU A 127 -5.71 -6.45 14.87
N ALA A 128 -4.68 -5.61 14.94
CA ALA A 128 -3.40 -5.99 15.55
C ALA A 128 -3.52 -6.14 17.07
N LEU A 129 -4.28 -5.25 17.72
CA LEU A 129 -4.57 -5.35 19.15
C LEU A 129 -5.35 -6.63 19.46
N ASN A 130 -6.42 -6.93 18.73
CA ASN A 130 -7.23 -8.12 18.95
C ASN A 130 -6.47 -9.42 18.66
N ARG A 131 -5.50 -9.43 17.73
CA ARG A 131 -4.59 -10.57 17.57
C ARG A 131 -3.73 -10.84 18.80
N ARG A 132 -3.35 -9.80 19.57
CA ARG A 132 -2.64 -9.97 20.85
C ARG A 132 -3.58 -10.42 21.97
N LEU A 133 -4.81 -9.93 21.97
CA LEU A 133 -5.84 -10.31 22.95
C LEU A 133 -6.38 -11.72 22.73
N ALA A 134 -6.31 -12.23 21.50
CA ALA A 134 -6.79 -13.54 21.09
C ALA A 134 -8.21 -13.89 21.58
N PRO A 135 -9.23 -13.02 21.34
CA PRO A 135 -10.59 -13.33 21.74
C PRO A 135 -11.10 -14.58 21.00
N PRO A 136 -11.95 -15.41 21.64
CA PRO A 136 -12.44 -16.68 21.08
C PRO A 136 -13.43 -16.45 19.94
N THR A 137 -12.92 -16.04 18.79
CA THR A 137 -13.68 -15.65 17.61
C THR A 137 -13.17 -16.41 16.39
N ARG A 138 -14.08 -16.72 15.47
CA ARG A 138 -13.75 -17.46 14.24
C ARG A 138 -12.76 -16.74 13.33
N ASN A 139 -12.71 -15.42 13.40
CA ASN A 139 -11.78 -14.55 12.68
C ASN A 139 -11.78 -13.16 13.33
N MET A 140 -10.85 -12.31 12.89
CA MET A 140 -10.65 -10.97 13.44
C MET A 140 -11.29 -9.86 12.58
N ARG A 141 -12.31 -10.16 11.76
CA ARG A 141 -13.01 -9.12 10.97
C ARG A 141 -13.79 -8.20 11.92
N LEU A 142 -13.94 -6.93 11.54
CA LEU A 142 -14.63 -5.92 12.35
C LEU A 142 -15.99 -6.41 12.88
N GLY A 143 -16.87 -6.90 12.00
CA GLY A 143 -18.19 -7.40 12.41
C GLY A 143 -18.15 -8.64 13.33
N THR A 144 -17.10 -9.46 13.24
CA THR A 144 -16.95 -10.62 14.15
C THR A 144 -16.49 -10.18 15.55
N LEU A 145 -15.56 -9.21 15.61
CA LEU A 145 -15.16 -8.60 16.88
C LEU A 145 -16.29 -7.76 17.49
N ALA A 146 -17.07 -7.08 16.65
CA ALA A 146 -18.24 -6.32 17.07
C ALA A 146 -19.23 -7.22 17.82
N ALA A 147 -19.59 -8.36 17.23
CA ALA A 147 -20.45 -9.34 17.89
C ALA A 147 -19.86 -9.86 19.22
N HIS A 148 -18.54 -10.14 19.25
CA HIS A 148 -17.86 -10.57 20.47
C HIS A 148 -17.94 -9.53 21.61
N TYR A 149 -17.77 -8.25 21.27
CA TYR A 149 -17.84 -7.15 22.24
C TYR A 149 -19.25 -6.59 22.45
N GLY A 150 -20.30 -7.24 21.93
CA GLY A 150 -21.69 -6.82 22.11
C GLY A 150 -22.07 -5.55 21.33
N VAL A 151 -21.36 -5.25 20.24
CA VAL A 151 -21.59 -4.09 19.38
C VAL A 151 -22.37 -4.52 18.14
N THR A 152 -23.59 -4.00 17.98
CA THR A 152 -24.38 -4.21 16.77
C THR A 152 -23.75 -3.49 15.59
N GLN A 153 -23.58 -4.17 14.44
CA GLN A 153 -23.29 -3.57 13.13
C GLN A 153 -24.58 -3.54 12.32
N ARG A 154 -24.94 -2.37 11.78
CA ARG A 154 -26.20 -2.16 11.05
C ARG A 154 -26.00 -2.29 9.55
N LYS A 155 -24.89 -1.77 9.04
CA LYS A 155 -24.58 -1.72 7.61
C LYS A 155 -23.07 -1.84 7.42
N ALA A 156 -22.62 -3.03 7.04
CA ALA A 156 -21.21 -3.24 6.72
C ALA A 156 -20.82 -2.49 5.44
N HIS A 157 -19.57 -2.03 5.38
CA HIS A 157 -19.03 -1.24 4.27
C HIS A 157 -19.72 0.13 4.11
N ASP A 158 -20.08 0.70 5.24
CA ASP A 158 -20.59 2.06 5.37
C ASP A 158 -19.73 2.76 6.42
N ALA A 159 -18.93 3.73 5.97
CA ALA A 159 -17.85 4.29 6.78
C ALA A 159 -18.34 4.84 8.15
N GLU A 160 -19.53 5.45 8.19
CA GLU A 160 -20.09 5.96 9.45
C GLU A 160 -20.47 4.84 10.42
N ASP A 161 -21.18 3.82 9.93
CA ASP A 161 -21.54 2.69 10.78
C ASP A 161 -20.30 1.90 11.21
N ASP A 162 -19.33 1.70 10.32
CA ASP A 162 -18.09 1.00 10.60
C ASP A 162 -17.22 1.77 11.61
N THR A 163 -17.15 3.11 11.53
CA THR A 163 -16.48 3.94 12.54
C THR A 163 -17.16 3.84 13.91
N ARG A 164 -18.50 3.82 13.95
CA ARG A 164 -19.26 3.63 15.20
C ARG A 164 -19.02 2.23 15.78
N VAL A 165 -19.00 1.20 14.94
CA VAL A 165 -18.69 -0.17 15.36
C VAL A 165 -17.26 -0.26 15.89
N LEU A 166 -16.31 0.36 15.20
CA LEU A 166 -14.91 0.44 15.59
C LEU A 166 -14.76 1.08 16.98
N ALA A 167 -15.58 2.07 17.34
CA ALA A 167 -15.58 2.68 18.67
C ALA A 167 -15.92 1.68 19.78
N GLY A 168 -16.97 0.89 19.58
CA GLY A 168 -17.35 -0.15 20.54
C GLY A 168 -16.28 -1.25 20.63
N VAL A 169 -15.73 -1.68 19.49
CA VAL A 169 -14.65 -2.68 19.45
C VAL A 169 -13.39 -2.16 20.14
N LEU A 170 -13.00 -0.90 19.91
CA LEU A 170 -11.87 -0.27 20.59
C LEU A 170 -12.09 -0.27 22.10
N ASN A 171 -13.25 0.16 22.58
CA ASN A 171 -13.57 0.20 24.00
C ASN A 171 -13.46 -1.19 24.67
N GLY A 172 -14.06 -2.22 24.03
CA GLY A 172 -13.94 -3.60 24.50
C GLY A 172 -12.49 -4.11 24.49
N SER A 173 -11.73 -3.77 23.43
CA SER A 173 -10.32 -4.15 23.30
C SER A 173 -9.43 -3.49 24.36
N LEU A 174 -9.65 -2.20 24.64
CA LEU A 174 -8.91 -1.46 25.68
C LEU A 174 -9.21 -2.00 27.07
N THR A 175 -10.47 -2.33 27.35
CA THR A 175 -10.88 -2.95 28.62
C THR A 175 -10.17 -4.29 28.81
N ALA A 176 -10.18 -5.15 27.79
CA ALA A 176 -9.49 -6.44 27.83
C ALA A 176 -7.96 -6.29 27.96
N ALA A 177 -7.36 -5.33 27.24
CA ALA A 177 -5.93 -5.05 27.33
C ALA A 177 -5.53 -4.62 28.74
N ALA A 178 -6.29 -3.72 29.37
CA ALA A 178 -6.06 -3.26 30.73
C ALA A 178 -6.16 -4.41 31.75
N GLN A 179 -7.15 -5.31 31.59
CA GLN A 179 -7.30 -6.49 32.47
C GLN A 179 -6.13 -7.46 32.36
N LEU A 180 -5.55 -7.58 31.17
CA LEU A 180 -4.39 -8.45 30.90
C LEU A 180 -3.04 -7.74 31.10
N GLY A 181 -3.03 -6.45 31.45
CA GLY A 181 -1.81 -5.65 31.57
C GLY A 181 -1.01 -5.54 30.27
N LEU A 182 -1.68 -5.57 29.11
CA LEU A 182 -1.04 -5.52 27.80
C LEU A 182 -0.78 -4.09 27.35
N SER A 183 0.44 -3.85 26.87
CA SER A 183 0.76 -2.59 26.19
C SER A 183 0.06 -2.50 24.83
N LEU A 184 -0.43 -1.29 24.51
CA LEU A 184 -1.10 -1.02 23.25
C LEU A 184 -0.10 -1.10 22.08
N PRO A 185 -0.46 -1.72 20.94
CA PRO A 185 0.38 -1.82 19.76
C PRO A 185 0.40 -0.51 18.96
N LEU A 186 0.84 0.59 19.58
CA LEU A 186 1.00 1.88 18.92
C LEU A 186 2.14 1.80 17.90
N VAL A 187 1.87 2.30 16.69
CA VAL A 187 2.85 2.37 15.61
C VAL A 187 3.15 3.85 15.33
N PRO A 188 4.41 4.29 15.50
CA PRO A 188 4.82 5.62 15.09
C PRO A 188 4.63 5.83 13.59
N CYS A 189 4.14 7.02 13.26
CA CYS A 189 3.93 7.53 11.90
C CYS A 189 4.81 8.76 11.73
N PRO A 190 6.14 8.60 11.62
CA PRO A 190 7.02 9.75 11.49
C PRO A 190 6.62 10.55 10.24
N PRO A 191 6.78 11.89 10.27
CA PRO A 191 6.65 12.72 9.09
C PRO A 191 7.37 12.05 7.93
N ARG A 192 6.60 11.56 6.95
CA ARG A 192 7.18 11.36 5.64
C ARG A 192 7.54 12.77 5.19
N GLN A 193 8.84 13.12 5.21
CA GLN A 193 9.35 14.38 4.67
C GLN A 193 8.56 14.67 3.40
N THR A 194 8.04 15.89 3.30
CA THR A 194 7.32 16.39 2.13
C THR A 194 8.19 16.19 0.90
N SER A 195 8.05 15.03 0.28
CA SER A 195 8.49 14.79 -1.08
C SER A 195 7.23 14.86 -1.91
N SER A 196 6.67 16.06 -2.02
CA SER A 196 5.87 16.39 -3.19
C SER A 196 6.75 16.03 -4.39
N ARG A 197 6.27 15.08 -5.21
CA ARG A 197 6.84 14.58 -6.47
C ARG A 197 7.93 13.50 -6.52
N ASN A 198 8.56 13.00 -5.44
CA ASN A 198 9.77 12.17 -5.69
C ASN A 198 10.13 11.00 -4.77
N ARG A 199 9.18 10.29 -4.13
CA ARG A 199 9.52 9.04 -3.38
C ARG A 199 9.32 7.75 -4.17
N TYR A 200 8.79 7.85 -5.38
CA TYR A 200 9.14 6.96 -6.48
C TYR A 200 9.66 7.89 -7.57
N PRO A 201 10.86 7.69 -8.18
CA PRO A 201 10.98 8.12 -9.56
C PRO A 201 9.77 7.50 -10.27
N ALA A 202 8.99 8.32 -11.00
CA ALA A 202 7.93 7.85 -11.88
C ALA A 202 8.43 6.53 -12.47
N ALA A 203 7.76 5.41 -12.12
CA ALA A 203 8.31 4.06 -12.26
C ALA A 203 9.21 4.05 -13.49
N ALA A 204 10.55 4.00 -13.27
CA ALA A 204 11.53 4.40 -14.29
C ALA A 204 10.99 3.91 -15.62
N PRO A 205 10.69 4.83 -16.57
CA PRO A 205 9.87 4.51 -17.74
C PRO A 205 10.33 3.16 -18.21
N LYS A 206 9.43 2.16 -18.24
CA LYS A 206 9.82 0.78 -18.57
C LYS A 206 10.47 0.87 -19.93
N VAL A 207 11.78 1.00 -19.97
CA VAL A 207 12.54 1.05 -21.20
C VAL A 207 12.26 -0.31 -21.78
N PRO A 208 11.55 -0.41 -22.91
CA PRO A 208 11.31 -1.69 -23.52
C PRO A 208 12.69 -2.34 -23.68
N CYS A 209 12.92 -3.43 -22.97
CA CYS A 209 14.19 -4.13 -23.08
C CYS A 209 14.28 -4.60 -24.55
N PRO A 210 15.28 -4.15 -25.32
CA PRO A 210 15.34 -4.48 -26.74
C PRO A 210 15.71 -5.95 -26.96
N TYR A 211 16.01 -6.70 -25.90
CA TYR A 211 16.46 -8.08 -25.92
C TYR A 211 15.37 -9.04 -25.46
N ARG A 212 15.29 -10.19 -26.12
CA ARG A 212 14.46 -11.33 -25.70
C ARG A 212 15.00 -11.93 -24.42
N ASN A 213 14.11 -12.45 -23.57
CA ASN A 213 14.52 -13.13 -22.35
C ASN A 213 15.15 -14.51 -22.68
N PRO A 214 16.46 -14.72 -22.41
CA PRO A 214 17.17 -15.95 -22.78
C PRO A 214 16.86 -17.13 -21.85
N GLY A 215 16.14 -16.90 -20.74
CA GLY A 215 15.78 -17.94 -19.78
C GLY A 215 16.34 -17.70 -18.39
N ARG A 216 16.43 -18.75 -17.58
CA ARG A 216 16.88 -18.68 -16.18
C ARG A 216 18.40 -18.60 -16.10
N LEU A 217 18.89 -18.01 -15.01
CA LEU A 217 20.31 -18.03 -14.70
C LEU A 217 20.73 -19.48 -14.40
N SER A 218 21.64 -20.02 -15.19
CA SER A 218 22.30 -21.29 -14.90
C SER A 218 23.26 -21.11 -13.72
N GLY A 219 23.38 -22.10 -12.83
CA GLY A 219 24.26 -22.01 -11.66
C GLY A 219 25.70 -21.67 -12.06
N GLY A 220 26.19 -20.49 -11.67
CA GLY A 220 27.52 -19.99 -12.01
C GLY A 220 27.69 -19.42 -13.43
N GLY A 221 26.63 -19.33 -14.23
CA GLY A 221 26.66 -18.72 -15.55
C GLY A 221 26.62 -17.19 -15.53
N PRO A 222 27.02 -16.51 -16.63
CA PRO A 222 26.95 -15.05 -16.72
C PRO A 222 25.51 -14.56 -16.85
N LEU A 223 25.28 -13.29 -16.50
CA LEU A 223 24.05 -12.61 -16.87
C LEU A 223 24.07 -12.35 -18.38
N VAL A 224 22.90 -12.44 -19.02
CA VAL A 224 22.74 -12.20 -20.47
C VAL A 224 21.71 -11.08 -20.64
N GLN A 225 21.95 -10.14 -21.55
CA GLN A 225 20.98 -9.07 -21.84
C GLN A 225 19.60 -9.67 -22.18
N GLY A 226 18.53 -9.03 -21.68
CA GLY A 226 17.16 -9.54 -21.77
C GLY A 226 16.71 -10.39 -20.58
N MET A 227 17.62 -10.87 -19.73
CA MET A 227 17.25 -11.61 -18.52
C MET A 227 16.35 -10.77 -17.59
N LYS A 228 15.32 -11.42 -17.05
CA LYS A 228 14.34 -10.80 -16.16
C LYS A 228 14.77 -10.91 -14.70
N VAL A 229 15.15 -9.79 -14.10
CA VAL A 229 15.69 -9.72 -12.74
C VAL A 229 14.66 -9.14 -11.78
N ALA A 230 14.38 -9.84 -10.68
CA ALA A 230 13.58 -9.29 -9.59
C ALA A 230 14.49 -9.03 -8.37
N VAL A 231 14.24 -7.94 -7.64
CA VAL A 231 14.95 -7.63 -6.38
C VAL A 231 13.96 -7.65 -5.22
N THR A 232 14.33 -8.21 -4.07
CA THR A 232 13.52 -8.24 -2.83
C THR A 232 14.40 -8.18 -1.58
N GLY A 233 13.80 -7.80 -0.44
CA GLY A 233 14.49 -7.71 0.85
C GLY A 233 15.34 -6.44 1.01
N ASP A 234 16.03 -6.38 2.15
CA ASP A 234 16.99 -5.31 2.47
C ASP A 234 18.28 -5.54 1.69
N THR A 235 18.66 -4.54 0.90
CA THR A 235 19.90 -4.51 0.11
C THR A 235 20.76 -3.37 0.66
N ARG A 236 22.09 -3.55 0.67
CA ARG A 236 23.04 -2.49 1.10
C ARG A 236 23.04 -1.35 0.09
N THR A 237 22.93 -1.68 -1.18
CA THR A 237 22.77 -0.72 -2.29
C THR A 237 21.30 -0.34 -2.43
N PRO A 238 20.96 0.96 -2.56
CA PRO A 238 19.59 1.39 -2.81
C PRO A 238 18.98 0.71 -4.04
N ARG A 239 17.71 0.31 -3.95
CA ARG A 239 16.99 -0.39 -5.03
C ARG A 239 17.03 0.37 -6.37
N SER A 240 16.99 1.70 -6.31
CA SER A 240 17.09 2.59 -7.49
C SER A 240 18.42 2.40 -8.23
N GLU A 241 19.53 2.27 -7.50
CA GLU A 241 20.86 2.10 -8.06
C GLU A 241 21.06 0.69 -8.63
N LEU A 242 20.57 -0.35 -7.94
CA LEU A 242 20.55 -1.72 -8.49
C LEU A 242 19.70 -1.81 -9.77
N THR A 243 18.56 -1.11 -9.80
CA THR A 243 17.70 -1.06 -10.99
C THR A 243 18.38 -0.33 -12.14
N ALA A 244 19.06 0.78 -11.85
CA ALA A 244 19.80 1.56 -12.85
C ALA A 244 20.98 0.77 -13.43
N LYS A 245 21.78 0.11 -12.58
CA LYS A 245 22.91 -0.74 -12.99
C LYS A 245 22.44 -1.92 -13.84
N ALA A 246 21.37 -2.60 -13.44
CA ALA A 246 20.77 -3.69 -14.21
C ALA A 246 20.23 -3.23 -15.56
N GLY A 247 19.54 -2.08 -15.60
CA GLY A 247 19.03 -1.49 -16.83
C GLY A 247 20.15 -1.08 -17.80
N ALA A 248 21.21 -0.44 -17.28
CA ALA A 248 22.39 -0.07 -18.07
C ALA A 248 23.11 -1.29 -18.67
N ALA A 249 23.07 -2.43 -17.96
CA ALA A 249 23.60 -3.69 -18.43
C ALA A 249 22.66 -4.46 -19.39
N GLY A 250 21.52 -3.88 -19.79
CA GLY A 250 20.58 -4.50 -20.73
C GLY A 250 19.67 -5.57 -20.12
N LEU A 251 19.54 -5.61 -18.79
CA LEU A 251 18.64 -6.54 -18.09
C LEU A 251 17.24 -5.93 -17.90
N ASN A 252 16.23 -6.79 -17.76
CA ASN A 252 14.85 -6.38 -17.59
C ASN A 252 14.40 -6.49 -16.13
N VAL A 253 14.30 -5.35 -15.44
CA VAL A 253 13.97 -5.33 -14.01
C VAL A 253 12.46 -5.45 -13.79
N MET A 254 12.07 -6.50 -13.05
CA MET A 254 10.69 -6.86 -12.79
C MET A 254 10.24 -6.45 -11.37
N SER A 255 8.98 -6.03 -11.25
CA SER A 255 8.36 -5.70 -9.96
C SER A 255 7.85 -6.93 -9.21
N SER A 256 7.71 -8.08 -9.89
CA SER A 256 7.20 -9.34 -9.37
C SER A 256 8.02 -10.55 -9.88
N VAL A 257 7.85 -11.69 -9.22
CA VAL A 257 8.44 -12.97 -9.63
C VAL A 257 7.38 -13.82 -10.33
N SER A 258 7.75 -14.45 -11.44
CA SER A 258 6.94 -15.37 -12.26
C SER A 258 7.81 -16.48 -12.86
N ARG A 259 7.21 -17.45 -13.53
CA ARG A 259 7.92 -18.51 -14.28
C ARG A 259 8.93 -18.01 -15.33
N HIS A 260 8.82 -16.75 -15.76
CA HIS A 260 9.73 -16.13 -16.72
C HIS A 260 10.83 -15.31 -16.04
N THR A 261 10.88 -15.26 -14.71
CA THR A 261 11.93 -14.55 -13.98
C THR A 261 13.22 -15.34 -14.07
N SER A 262 14.28 -14.69 -14.51
CA SER A 262 15.57 -15.33 -14.72
C SER A 262 16.33 -15.53 -13.42
N VAL A 263 16.26 -14.54 -12.52
CA VAL A 263 16.93 -14.56 -11.22
C VAL A 263 16.25 -13.61 -10.22
N LEU A 264 16.25 -13.99 -8.94
CA LEU A 264 15.85 -13.16 -7.81
C LEU A 264 17.08 -12.75 -7.00
N VAL A 265 17.22 -11.45 -6.69
CA VAL A 265 18.31 -10.90 -5.87
C VAL A 265 17.78 -10.57 -4.47
N THR A 266 18.41 -11.10 -3.42
CA THR A 266 18.07 -10.83 -2.01
C THR A 266 19.21 -11.22 -1.05
N ASN A 267 19.51 -10.39 -0.05
CA ASN A 267 20.52 -10.70 1.00
C ASN A 267 19.94 -11.45 2.20
N ALA A 268 18.64 -11.34 2.43
CA ALA A 268 17.96 -11.97 3.56
C ALA A 268 16.73 -12.74 3.06
N PRO A 269 16.85 -14.04 2.73
CA PRO A 269 15.70 -14.84 2.34
C PRO A 269 14.76 -15.16 3.52
N ASN A 270 15.10 -14.77 4.75
CA ASN A 270 14.36 -15.09 5.97
C ASN A 270 14.13 -13.84 6.85
N PRO A 271 12.90 -13.51 7.28
CA PRO A 271 11.65 -14.19 6.96
C PRO A 271 11.27 -14.04 5.47
N PRO A 272 10.69 -15.08 4.85
CA PRO A 272 10.52 -15.12 3.40
C PRO A 272 9.48 -14.12 2.91
N SER A 273 9.93 -13.17 2.09
CA SER A 273 9.07 -12.24 1.38
C SER A 273 8.15 -12.98 0.40
N THR A 274 7.03 -12.36 -0.01
CA THR A 274 6.13 -12.93 -1.05
C THR A 274 6.89 -13.30 -2.33
N LYS A 275 7.94 -12.55 -2.69
CA LYS A 275 8.79 -12.82 -3.85
C LYS A 275 9.72 -14.02 -3.64
N THR A 276 10.26 -14.17 -2.43
CA THR A 276 11.10 -15.32 -2.04
C THR A 276 10.27 -16.61 -2.07
N LYS A 277 9.06 -16.59 -1.49
CA LYS A 277 8.13 -17.73 -1.54
C LYS A 277 7.77 -18.10 -2.99
N ARG A 278 7.51 -17.08 -3.83
CA ARG A 278 7.18 -17.30 -5.24
C ARG A 278 8.37 -17.80 -6.06
N ALA A 279 9.58 -17.32 -5.79
CA ALA A 279 10.79 -17.80 -6.45
C ALA A 279 11.05 -19.28 -6.17
N VAL A 280 10.89 -19.71 -4.91
CA VAL A 280 10.99 -21.13 -4.53
C VAL A 280 9.93 -21.95 -5.25
N ALA A 281 8.66 -21.51 -5.25
CA ALA A 281 7.57 -22.23 -5.91
C ALA A 281 7.75 -22.36 -7.43
N GLU A 282 8.39 -21.38 -8.07
CA GLU A 282 8.60 -21.31 -9.52
C GLU A 282 9.99 -21.78 -9.95
N GLY A 283 10.82 -22.30 -9.04
CA GLY A 283 12.21 -22.72 -9.31
C GLY A 283 13.10 -21.60 -9.85
N VAL A 284 12.89 -20.35 -9.42
CA VAL A 284 13.71 -19.20 -9.81
C VAL A 284 15.00 -19.19 -8.97
N PRO A 285 16.19 -19.17 -9.61
CA PRO A 285 17.46 -19.03 -8.90
C PRO A 285 17.47 -17.78 -8.01
N ILE A 286 17.97 -17.93 -6.79
CA ILE A 286 18.10 -16.84 -5.81
C ILE A 286 19.59 -16.61 -5.57
N ILE A 287 20.05 -15.37 -5.76
CA ILE A 287 21.42 -14.94 -5.48
C ILE A 287 21.42 -13.75 -4.52
N ASP A 288 22.54 -13.53 -3.84
CA ASP A 288 22.73 -12.34 -3.02
C ASP A 288 23.15 -11.13 -3.87
N GLU A 289 23.15 -9.96 -3.24
CA GLU A 289 23.53 -8.69 -3.87
C GLU A 289 24.99 -8.69 -4.32
N ALA A 290 25.90 -9.31 -3.56
CA ALA A 290 27.33 -9.32 -3.88
C ALA A 290 27.61 -10.12 -5.16
N ALA A 291 27.02 -11.31 -5.27
CA ALA A 291 27.05 -12.13 -6.46
C ALA A 291 26.39 -11.40 -7.65
N PHE A 292 25.27 -10.73 -7.42
CA PHE A 292 24.61 -9.97 -8.48
C PHE A 292 25.48 -8.81 -9.01
N LEU A 293 26.10 -8.04 -8.13
CA LEU A 293 27.00 -6.95 -8.50
C LEU A 293 28.25 -7.44 -9.23
N SER A 294 28.79 -8.61 -8.83
CA SER A 294 29.90 -9.24 -9.54
C SER A 294 29.51 -9.66 -10.95
N LEU A 295 28.33 -10.28 -11.11
CA LEU A 295 27.84 -10.72 -12.42
C LEU A 295 27.47 -9.56 -13.35
N LEU A 296 27.13 -8.39 -12.80
CA LEU A 296 26.87 -7.18 -13.58
C LEU A 296 28.10 -6.62 -14.29
N GLN A 297 29.32 -7.02 -13.90
CA GLN A 297 30.56 -6.57 -14.53
C GLN A 297 30.84 -7.25 -15.88
N ASP A 298 30.25 -8.42 -16.14
CA ASP A 298 30.42 -9.19 -17.38
C ASP A 298 29.08 -9.73 -17.90
N VAL A 299 28.20 -8.83 -18.36
CA VAL A 299 26.91 -9.20 -18.97
C VAL A 299 27.09 -9.52 -20.44
N ARG A 300 26.71 -10.74 -20.84
CA ARG A 300 26.83 -11.23 -22.21
C ARG A 300 25.77 -10.59 -23.12
N PRO A 301 26.09 -10.30 -24.39
CA PRO A 301 25.13 -9.81 -25.37
C PRO A 301 23.92 -10.74 -25.53
N GLY A 302 22.73 -10.16 -25.58
CA GLY A 302 21.46 -10.89 -25.76
C GLY A 302 20.94 -10.82 -27.19
N THR A 303 19.88 -11.58 -27.50
CA THR A 303 19.23 -11.55 -28.81
C THR A 303 18.19 -10.43 -28.88
N GLY A 304 18.30 -9.54 -29.86
CA GLY A 304 17.33 -8.46 -30.06
C GLY A 304 15.94 -8.97 -30.44
N HIS A 305 14.91 -8.19 -30.13
CA HIS A 305 13.64 -8.27 -30.85
C HIS A 305 13.88 -7.72 -32.25
N GLU A 306 13.87 -8.56 -33.29
CA GLU A 306 13.93 -8.08 -34.68
C GLU A 306 12.89 -6.97 -34.87
N SER A 307 13.38 -5.76 -35.14
CA SER A 307 12.56 -4.70 -35.70
C SER A 307 12.15 -5.15 -37.10
N ALA A 308 10.86 -5.32 -37.34
CA ALA A 308 10.33 -5.40 -38.69
C ALA A 308 10.84 -4.18 -39.47
N THR A 309 11.73 -4.43 -40.44
CA THR A 309 12.17 -3.41 -41.39
C THR A 309 10.90 -2.84 -42.06
N PRO A 310 10.61 -1.54 -41.99
CA PRO A 310 9.54 -0.98 -42.79
C PRO A 310 9.88 -1.22 -44.27
N PRO A 311 8.92 -1.66 -45.11
CA PRO A 311 9.19 -1.87 -46.52
C PRO A 311 9.69 -0.56 -47.14
N PRO A 312 10.61 -0.61 -48.12
CA PRO A 312 11.10 0.59 -48.77
C PRO A 312 9.92 1.36 -49.39
N PRO A 313 9.97 2.71 -49.40
CA PRO A 313 8.91 3.51 -49.98
C PRO A 313 8.72 3.12 -51.46
N GLN A 314 7.51 2.67 -51.82
CA GLN A 314 7.14 2.49 -53.22
C GLN A 314 7.26 3.85 -53.92
N ALA A 315 8.04 3.87 -55.00
CA ALA A 315 8.18 5.04 -55.85
C ALA A 315 6.80 5.44 -56.40
N ALA A 316 6.47 6.72 -56.26
CA ALA A 316 5.29 7.31 -56.87
C ALA A 316 5.34 7.11 -58.40
N PRO A 317 4.22 6.73 -59.05
CA PRO A 317 4.18 6.65 -60.50
C PRO A 317 4.38 8.06 -61.10
N PRO A 318 5.06 8.17 -62.26
CA PRO A 318 5.30 9.46 -62.89
C PRO A 318 3.97 10.11 -63.29
N ALA A 319 3.87 11.41 -63.03
CA ALA A 319 2.78 12.24 -63.50
C ALA A 319 2.70 12.16 -65.03
N GLN A 320 1.53 11.72 -65.54
CA GLN A 320 1.22 11.85 -66.95
C GLN A 320 1.11 13.33 -67.30
N ALA A 321 1.96 13.77 -68.22
CA ALA A 321 1.87 15.08 -68.83
C ALA A 321 0.60 15.15 -69.69
N ALA A 322 -0.19 16.19 -69.48
CA ALA A 322 -1.24 16.59 -70.40
C ALA A 322 -0.60 17.19 -71.66
N VAL A 323 -0.79 16.53 -72.81
CA VAL A 323 -0.97 17.13 -74.14
C VAL A 323 -1.90 16.21 -74.92
#